data_AF-A0A3R6GPW4-F1
#
_entry.id   AF-A0A3R6GPW4-F1
#
_cell.length_a   1.000
_cell.length_b   1.000
_cell.length_c   1.000
_cell.angle_alpha   90.00
_cell.angle_beta   90.00
_cell.angle_gamma   90.00
#
_symmetry.space_group_name_H-M   'P 1'
#
loop_
_entity.id
_entity.type
_entity.pdbx_description
1 polymer ?
#
loop_
_entity_poly.entity_id
_entity_poly.type
_entity_poly.pdbx_seq_one_letter_code
_entity_poly.pdbx_strand_id
1 'polypeptide(L)'
;MGLIAFTACSEKKAPAQAPAQAEQTVVTDSAFQAAAAGEYKSADGERCVTLNSDFSVKVKGLDKEFYKWELPAKPEGKAAVIILSRKGLDADVQEQATLDTEEGSIIIKNETFRKK
;
A
#
# COMPACT_ATOMS: atom_id res chain seq x y z
N MET A 1 64.81 -4.16 -19.09
CA MET A 1 63.88 -4.03 -17.94
C MET A 1 62.68 -3.24 -18.43
N GLY A 2 61.44 -3.73 -18.49
CA GLY A 2 60.86 -5.01 -18.11
C GLY A 2 59.49 -5.12 -18.78
N LEU A 3 59.11 -6.34 -19.13
CA LEU A 3 57.81 -6.73 -19.67
C LEU A 3 56.75 -6.62 -18.56
N ILE A 4 55.59 -6.04 -18.86
CA ILE A 4 54.41 -6.16 -17.99
C ILE A 4 53.68 -7.43 -18.41
N ALA A 5 53.70 -8.42 -17.51
CA ALA A 5 53.00 -9.68 -17.65
C ALA A 5 51.51 -9.50 -17.31
N PHE A 6 50.66 -10.06 -18.16
CA PHE A 6 49.25 -10.31 -17.84
C PHE A 6 49.16 -11.53 -16.93
N THR A 7 48.67 -11.34 -15.70
CA THR A 7 48.25 -12.44 -14.82
C THR A 7 46.74 -12.48 -14.73
N ALA A 8 46.21 -13.66 -15.04
CA ALA A 8 44.82 -14.04 -15.06
C ALA A 8 44.14 -13.98 -13.67
N CYS A 9 42.81 -13.93 -13.73
CA CYS A 9 41.85 -13.87 -12.65
C CYS A 9 42.11 -14.83 -11.47
N SER A 10 41.89 -14.33 -10.26
CA SER A 10 41.27 -15.11 -9.20
C SER A 10 40.42 -14.20 -8.32
N GLU A 11 39.22 -14.68 -8.09
CA GLU A 11 38.07 -14.02 -7.49
C GLU A 11 38.30 -13.75 -6.00
N LYS A 12 37.93 -12.55 -5.54
CA LYS A 12 37.07 -12.38 -4.35
C LYS A 12 36.52 -10.96 -4.30
N LYS A 13 35.69 -10.60 -5.28
CA LYS A 13 34.77 -9.48 -5.09
C LYS A 13 33.70 -10.00 -4.14
N ALA A 14 33.77 -9.58 -2.87
CA ALA A 14 32.67 -9.73 -1.94
C ALA A 14 31.38 -9.34 -2.68
N PRO A 15 30.30 -10.14 -2.59
CA PRO A 15 29.05 -9.75 -3.21
C PRO A 15 28.72 -8.37 -2.65
N ALA A 16 28.64 -7.39 -3.55
CA ALA A 16 28.06 -6.11 -3.22
C ALA A 16 26.69 -6.46 -2.63
N GLN A 17 26.55 -6.25 -1.32
CA GLN A 17 25.26 -6.31 -0.67
C GLN A 17 24.38 -5.38 -1.48
N ALA A 18 23.43 -5.96 -2.23
CA ALA A 18 22.32 -5.20 -2.75
C ALA A 18 21.83 -4.35 -1.58
N PRO A 19 21.59 -3.04 -1.76
CA PRO A 19 21.11 -2.22 -0.66
C PRO A 19 19.93 -2.96 -0.08
N ALA A 20 20.06 -3.38 1.18
CA ALA A 20 18.98 -3.99 1.92
C ALA A 20 17.81 -3.06 1.70
N GLN A 21 16.76 -3.54 1.02
CA GLN A 21 15.50 -2.84 0.97
C GLN A 21 15.23 -2.51 2.42
N ALA A 22 15.30 -1.21 2.76
CA ALA A 22 14.96 -0.75 4.09
C ALA A 22 13.61 -1.40 4.37
N GLU A 23 13.55 -2.25 5.40
CA GLU A 23 12.31 -2.85 5.85
C GLU A 23 11.38 -1.67 6.11
N GLN A 24 10.51 -1.39 5.12
CA GLN A 24 9.43 -0.43 5.28
C GLN A 24 8.64 -1.01 6.43
N THR A 25 8.78 -0.38 7.59
CA THR A 25 8.11 -0.81 8.81
C THR A 25 6.64 -0.53 8.56
N VAL A 26 5.93 -1.52 8.01
CA VAL A 26 4.51 -1.40 7.71
C VAL A 26 3.83 -1.12 9.02
N VAL A 27 3.21 0.05 9.13
CA VAL A 27 2.51 0.41 10.35
C VAL A 27 1.28 -0.49 10.45
N THR A 28 1.23 -1.26 11.53
CA THR A 28 0.16 -2.22 11.75
C THR A 28 -0.62 -1.86 13.01
N ASP A 29 -1.95 -1.91 12.88
CA ASP A 29 -2.90 -1.94 13.99
C ASP A 29 -3.97 -2.99 13.67
N SER A 30 -3.87 -4.18 14.27
CA SER A 30 -4.72 -5.32 13.91
C SER A 30 -6.20 -5.08 14.23
N ALA A 31 -6.49 -4.33 15.30
CA ALA A 31 -7.85 -4.02 15.70
C ALA A 31 -8.50 -3.05 14.69
N PHE A 32 -7.77 -2.01 14.29
CA PHE A 32 -8.22 -1.09 13.27
C PHE A 32 -8.35 -1.79 11.91
N GLN A 33 -7.39 -2.61 11.50
CA GLN A 33 -7.45 -3.40 10.26
C GLN A 33 -8.68 -4.32 10.21
N ALA A 34 -9.00 -5.00 11.31
CA ALA A 34 -10.19 -5.84 11.40
C ALA A 34 -11.48 -5.03 11.31
N ALA A 35 -11.54 -3.86 11.97
CA ALA A 35 -12.69 -2.96 11.90
C ALA A 35 -12.86 -2.31 10.51
N ALA A 36 -11.74 -1.98 9.86
CA ALA A 36 -11.66 -1.45 8.51
C ALA A 36 -12.09 -2.45 7.44
N ALA A 37 -11.82 -3.75 7.66
CA ALA A 37 -12.10 -4.78 6.66
C ALA A 37 -13.59 -4.87 6.33
N GLY A 38 -13.92 -4.87 5.04
CA GLY A 38 -15.29 -5.00 4.55
C GLY A 38 -15.51 -4.31 3.21
N GLU A 39 -16.74 -4.40 2.71
CA GLU A 39 -17.17 -3.82 1.45
C GLU A 39 -17.84 -2.46 1.67
N TYR A 40 -17.28 -1.41 1.06
CA TYR A 40 -17.79 -0.04 1.07
C TYR A 40 -18.41 0.26 -0.30
N LYS A 41 -19.66 0.75 -0.32
CA LYS A 41 -20.39 1.05 -1.55
C LYS A 41 -20.67 2.54 -1.70
N SER A 42 -20.65 3.02 -2.92
CA SER A 42 -21.18 4.34 -3.29
C SER A 42 -22.68 4.41 -3.02
N ALA A 43 -23.23 5.63 -3.01
CA ALA A 43 -24.66 5.86 -2.79
C ALA A 43 -25.55 5.17 -3.85
N ASP A 44 -25.09 5.13 -5.10
CA ASP A 44 -25.75 4.44 -6.22
C ASP A 44 -25.58 2.90 -6.17
N GLY A 45 -24.62 2.40 -5.38
CA GLY A 45 -24.29 0.98 -5.27
C GLY A 45 -23.57 0.38 -6.47
N GLU A 46 -23.25 1.18 -7.50
CA GLU A 46 -22.54 0.72 -8.70
C GLU A 46 -21.04 0.52 -8.45
N ARG A 47 -20.51 1.25 -7.45
CA ARG A 47 -19.09 1.33 -7.16
C ARG A 47 -18.82 0.76 -5.77
N CYS A 48 -17.89 -0.18 -5.70
CA CYS A 48 -17.50 -0.85 -4.46
C CYS A 48 -16.00 -0.79 -4.26
N VAL A 49 -15.60 -0.59 -3.00
CA VAL A 49 -14.22 -0.73 -2.53
C VAL A 49 -14.24 -1.73 -1.37
N THR A 50 -13.58 -2.86 -1.54
CA THR A 50 -13.40 -3.85 -0.48
C THR A 50 -12.00 -3.68 0.10
N LEU A 51 -11.93 -3.34 1.38
CA LEU A 51 -10.69 -3.38 2.15
C LEU A 51 -10.59 -4.73 2.86
N ASN A 52 -9.43 -5.37 2.80
CA ASN A 52 -9.15 -6.58 3.57
C ASN A 52 -8.18 -6.23 4.71
N SER A 53 -8.22 -7.00 5.80
CA SER A 53 -7.34 -6.79 6.95
C SER A 53 -5.87 -7.09 6.67
N ASP A 54 -5.54 -7.67 5.50
CA ASP A 54 -4.18 -7.99 5.06
C ASP A 54 -3.56 -6.87 4.20
N PHE A 55 -4.14 -5.66 4.24
CA PHE A 55 -3.76 -4.51 3.42
C PHE A 55 -4.07 -4.63 1.93
N SER A 56 -4.77 -5.67 1.48
CA SER A 56 -5.23 -5.75 0.08
C SER A 56 -6.53 -4.99 -0.15
N VAL A 57 -6.70 -4.50 -1.38
CA VAL A 57 -7.91 -3.79 -1.84
C VAL A 57 -8.46 -4.48 -3.07
N LYS A 58 -9.79 -4.57 -3.16
CA LYS A 58 -10.48 -4.90 -4.40
C LYS A 58 -11.45 -3.78 -4.72
N VAL A 59 -11.50 -3.38 -5.98
CA VAL A 59 -12.45 -2.36 -6.44
C VAL A 59 -13.35 -2.92 -7.54
N LYS A 60 -14.56 -2.37 -7.64
CA LYS A 60 -15.48 -2.64 -8.73
C LYS A 60 -16.15 -1.33 -9.14
N GLY A 61 -16.17 -1.03 -10.44
CA GLY A 61 -16.85 0.14 -11.00
C GLY A 61 -16.12 1.48 -10.81
N LEU A 62 -14.94 1.50 -10.19
CA LEU A 62 -14.10 2.71 -10.10
C LEU A 62 -13.17 2.80 -11.31
N ASP A 63 -12.90 4.02 -11.78
CA ASP A 63 -11.90 4.30 -12.82
C ASP A 63 -10.47 3.92 -12.41
N LYS A 64 -10.26 3.69 -11.10
CA LYS A 64 -8.95 3.43 -10.50
C LYS A 64 -8.93 2.07 -9.84
N GLU A 65 -7.98 1.26 -10.26
CA GLU A 65 -7.73 -0.07 -9.70
C GLU A 65 -6.73 -0.02 -8.54
N PHE A 66 -7.25 0.28 -7.35
CA PHE A 66 -6.47 0.14 -6.12
C PHE A 66 -6.32 -1.34 -5.76
N TYR A 67 -5.11 -1.74 -5.37
CA TYR A 67 -4.82 -3.13 -4.98
C TYR A 67 -4.29 -3.27 -3.55
N LYS A 68 -3.82 -2.16 -2.95
CA LYS A 68 -3.23 -2.15 -1.61
C LYS A 68 -3.65 -0.88 -0.85
N TRP A 69 -3.84 -1.01 0.45
CA TRP A 69 -4.03 0.12 1.36
C TRP A 69 -3.03 0.04 2.51
N GLU A 70 -2.63 1.17 3.08
CA GLU A 70 -1.61 1.23 4.13
C GLU A 70 -1.95 2.31 5.16
N LEU A 71 -1.46 2.10 6.38
CA LEU A 71 -1.50 3.10 7.43
C LEU A 71 -0.21 3.93 7.38
N PRO A 72 -0.27 5.25 7.16
CA PRO A 72 0.92 6.11 7.21
C PRO A 72 1.43 6.31 8.65
N ALA A 73 0.54 6.17 9.63
CA ALA A 73 0.82 6.24 11.07
C ALA A 73 -0.20 5.39 11.84
N LYS A 74 0.08 5.12 13.12
CA LYS A 74 -0.83 4.34 13.96
C LYS A 74 -2.11 5.15 14.22
N PRO A 75 -3.31 4.58 13.99
CA PRO A 75 -4.57 5.25 14.30
C PRO A 75 -4.65 5.59 15.80
N GLU A 76 -5.03 6.82 16.12
CA GLU A 76 -5.28 7.26 17.50
C GLU A 76 -6.74 7.02 17.94
N GLY A 77 -7.60 6.62 17.01
CA GLY A 77 -9.03 6.42 17.24
C GLY A 77 -9.69 5.56 16.18
N LYS A 78 -11.00 5.79 15.96
CA LYS A 78 -11.81 5.04 14.99
C LYS A 78 -11.72 5.56 13.57
N ALA A 79 -11.18 6.75 13.38
CA ALA A 79 -10.88 7.33 12.08
C ALA A 79 -9.37 7.44 11.84
N ALA A 80 -8.94 7.21 10.60
CA ALA A 80 -7.55 7.39 10.18
C ALA A 80 -7.47 7.82 8.71
N VAL A 81 -6.38 8.52 8.37
CA VAL A 81 -5.98 8.68 6.97
C VAL A 81 -5.25 7.40 6.54
N ILE A 82 -5.65 6.83 5.42
CA ILE A 82 -4.99 5.69 4.80
C ILE A 82 -4.39 6.09 3.45
N ILE A 83 -3.41 5.32 2.99
CA ILE A 83 -2.83 5.44 1.66
C ILE A 83 -3.37 4.29 0.80
N LEU A 84 -4.03 4.61 -0.31
CA LEU A 84 -4.43 3.65 -1.33
C LEU A 84 -3.41 3.66 -2.47
N SER A 85 -2.90 2.48 -2.82
CA SER A 85 -1.91 2.28 -3.86
C SER A 85 -2.52 1.61 -5.08
N ARG A 86 -2.20 2.14 -6.26
CA ARG A 86 -2.52 1.57 -7.57
C ARG A 86 -1.28 1.47 -8.43
N LYS A 87 -1.31 0.58 -9.43
CA LYS A 87 -0.19 0.46 -10.38
C LYS A 87 -0.12 1.70 -11.25
N GLY A 88 1.05 2.35 -11.25
CA GLY A 88 1.41 3.37 -12.24
C GLY A 88 2.31 2.79 -13.33
N LEU A 89 2.78 3.64 -14.24
CA LEU A 89 3.61 3.23 -15.38
C LEU A 89 4.99 2.74 -14.91
N ASP A 90 5.66 3.55 -14.09
CA ASP A 90 7.04 3.30 -13.63
C ASP A 90 7.11 2.94 -12.13
N ALA A 91 6.10 3.34 -11.36
CA ALA A 91 6.01 3.14 -9.92
C ALA A 91 4.55 3.12 -9.45
N ASP A 92 4.31 2.63 -8.23
CA ASP A 92 2.99 2.69 -7.62
C ASP A 92 2.57 4.14 -7.38
N VAL A 93 1.31 4.46 -7.69
CA VAL A 93 0.71 5.76 -7.42
C VAL A 93 -0.09 5.65 -6.12
N GLN A 94 0.21 6.55 -5.19
CA GLN A 94 -0.40 6.61 -3.87
C GLN A 94 -1.42 7.75 -3.78
N GLU A 95 -2.56 7.47 -3.16
CA GLU A 95 -3.65 8.43 -2.95
C GLU A 95 -4.14 8.35 -1.51
N GLN A 96 -4.39 9.49 -0.87
CA GLN A 96 -4.96 9.50 0.47
C GLN A 96 -6.46 9.27 0.44
N ALA A 97 -6.96 8.52 1.41
CA ALA A 97 -8.37 8.38 1.73
C ALA A 97 -8.57 8.53 3.23
N THR A 98 -9.75 9.03 3.63
CA THR A 98 -10.14 9.06 5.05
C THR A 98 -11.02 7.86 5.32
N LEU A 99 -10.66 7.05 6.30
CA LEU A 99 -11.41 5.87 6.71
C LEU A 99 -11.91 6.05 8.14
N ASP A 100 -13.22 5.93 8.32
CA ASP A 100 -13.89 5.94 9.61
C ASP A 100 -14.53 4.57 9.86
N THR A 101 -13.98 3.85 10.84
CA THR A 101 -14.44 2.50 11.21
C THR A 101 -15.64 2.50 12.15
N GLU A 102 -15.98 3.63 12.78
CA GLU A 102 -17.17 3.79 13.62
C GLU A 102 -18.38 4.12 12.75
N GLU A 103 -18.22 5.07 11.84
CA GLU A 103 -19.25 5.41 10.85
C GLU A 103 -19.35 4.38 9.71
N GLY A 104 -18.37 3.47 9.61
CA GLY A 104 -18.24 2.53 8.50
C GLY A 104 -18.17 3.27 7.17
N SER A 105 -17.31 4.28 7.05
CA SER A 105 -17.22 5.09 5.83
C SER A 105 -15.78 5.23 5.35
N ILE A 106 -15.61 5.33 4.03
CA ILE A 106 -14.35 5.72 3.41
C ILE A 106 -14.61 6.86 2.42
N ILE A 107 -13.80 7.90 2.50
CA ILE A 107 -13.86 9.06 1.61
C ILE A 107 -12.66 9.02 0.67
N ILE A 108 -12.93 8.85 -0.63
CA ILE A 108 -11.94 8.83 -1.70
C ILE A 108 -12.27 9.99 -2.64
N LYS A 109 -11.36 10.97 -2.77
CA LYS A 109 -11.54 12.13 -3.66
C LYS A 109 -12.91 12.84 -3.53
N ASN A 110 -13.30 13.14 -2.29
CA ASN A 110 -14.57 13.79 -1.93
C ASN A 110 -15.83 12.95 -2.14
N GLU A 111 -15.70 11.67 -2.50
CA GLU A 111 -16.82 10.76 -2.52
C GLU A 111 -16.81 9.85 -1.31
N THR A 112 -17.96 9.75 -0.64
CA THR A 112 -18.17 8.89 0.51
C THR A 112 -18.75 7.55 0.09
N PHE A 113 -18.07 6.48 0.46
CA PHE A 113 -18.55 5.12 0.38
C PHE A 113 -18.91 4.64 1.78
N ARG A 114 -19.99 3.87 1.91
CA ARG A 114 -20.50 3.36 3.19
C ARG A 114 -20.42 1.85 3.23
N LYS A 115 -19.96 1.31 4.36
CA LYS A 115 -19.86 -0.11 4.65
C LYS A 115 -21.27 -0.70 4.73
N LYS A 116 -21.51 -1.81 4.04
CA LYS A 116 -22.77 -2.56 4.13
C LYS A 116 -22.69 -3.71 5.13
#